data_AF-A0A085MQF9-F1
#
_entry.id   AF-A0A085MQF9-F1
#
_cell.length_a   1.000
_cell.length_b   1.000
_cell.length_c   1.000
_cell.angle_alpha   90.00
_cell.angle_beta   90.00
_cell.angle_gamma   90.00
#
_symmetry.space_group_name_H-M   'P 1'
#
loop_
_entity.id
_entity.type
_entity.pdbx_description
1 polymer ?
#
loop_
_entity_poly.entity_id
_entity_poly.type
_entity_poly.pdbx_seq_one_letter_code
_entity_poly.pdbx_strand_id
1 'polypeptide(L)'
;CDEDTCHGRGDCANITHLRSFKCHCYKNFTGTRCERMAQLPQGEVSVVEIDPGLRVWLIVVVVLIVLLVLLFIRATYTARESFIAPNTLNVPSGCK
;
A
#
# COMPACT_ATOMS: atom_id res chain seq x y z
N CYS A 1 -16.02 -11.19 -47.28
CA CYS A 1 -15.15 -11.56 -46.16
C CYS A 1 -14.10 -12.48 -46.73
N ASP A 2 -12.89 -11.98 -46.91
CA ASP A 2 -11.69 -12.75 -47.20
C ASP A 2 -11.03 -13.21 -45.88
N GLU A 3 -10.12 -14.18 -45.98
CA GLU A 3 -9.45 -14.83 -44.85
C GLU A 3 -8.77 -13.81 -43.90
N ASP A 4 -8.22 -12.73 -44.46
CA ASP A 4 -7.52 -11.66 -43.71
C ASP A 4 -8.39 -10.44 -43.36
N THR A 5 -9.70 -10.48 -43.60
CA THR A 5 -10.57 -9.31 -43.35
C THR A 5 -10.52 -8.87 -41.89
N CYS A 6 -10.50 -9.82 -40.96
CA CYS A 6 -10.41 -9.60 -39.51
C CYS A 6 -9.07 -10.07 -38.92
N HIS A 7 -8.00 -10.15 -39.74
CA HIS A 7 -6.66 -10.61 -39.35
C HIS A 7 -6.60 -11.97 -38.63
N GLY A 8 -7.57 -12.88 -38.88
CA GLY A 8 -7.69 -14.14 -38.15
C GLY A 8 -7.94 -13.98 -36.63
N ARG A 9 -8.29 -12.77 -36.17
CA ARG A 9 -8.49 -12.41 -34.76
C ARG A 9 -9.95 -12.16 -34.41
N GLY A 10 -10.86 -12.65 -35.25
CA GLY A 10 -12.29 -12.53 -35.06
C GLY A 10 -13.09 -13.14 -36.22
N ASP A 11 -14.39 -13.24 -36.02
CA ASP A 11 -15.33 -13.76 -37.01
C ASP A 11 -15.80 -12.64 -37.94
N CYS A 12 -15.87 -12.90 -39.25
CA CYS A 12 -16.33 -11.92 -40.23
C CYS A 12 -17.81 -12.13 -40.58
N ALA A 13 -18.64 -11.12 -40.33
CA ALA A 13 -20.04 -11.09 -40.75
C ALA A 13 -20.20 -10.15 -41.95
N ASN A 14 -20.66 -10.70 -43.08
CA ASN A 14 -20.94 -9.91 -44.29
C ASN A 14 -22.35 -9.31 -44.21
N ILE A 15 -22.47 -7.99 -44.35
CA ILE A 15 -23.74 -7.26 -44.31
C ILE A 15 -24.16 -6.95 -45.74
N THR A 16 -24.85 -7.92 -46.36
CA THR A 16 -25.21 -7.93 -47.78
C THR A 16 -25.99 -6.69 -48.22
N HIS A 17 -26.82 -6.12 -47.35
CA HIS A 17 -27.65 -4.94 -47.65
C HIS A 17 -26.85 -3.65 -47.89
N LEU A 18 -25.63 -3.54 -47.36
CA LEU A 18 -24.82 -2.32 -47.45
C LEU A 18 -23.49 -2.52 -48.20
N ARG A 19 -23.26 -3.71 -48.80
CA ARG A 19 -21.91 -4.14 -49.27
C ARG A 19 -20.82 -3.87 -48.22
N SER A 20 -21.16 -4.02 -46.95
CA SER A 20 -20.27 -3.73 -45.83
C SER A 20 -19.98 -5.01 -45.05
N PHE A 21 -18.91 -5.01 -44.28
CA PHE A 21 -18.53 -6.13 -43.42
C PHE A 21 -18.40 -5.65 -41.98
N LYS A 22 -18.62 -6.56 -41.04
CA LYS A 22 -18.39 -6.32 -39.61
C LYS A 22 -17.56 -7.45 -39.04
N CYS A 23 -16.47 -7.10 -38.38
CA CYS A 23 -15.65 -8.05 -37.63
C CYS A 23 -16.15 -8.16 -36.19
N HIS A 24 -16.35 -9.39 -35.73
CA HIS A 24 -16.60 -9.74 -34.34
C HIS A 24 -15.28 -10.24 -33.74
N CYS A 25 -14.54 -9.33 -33.08
CA CYS A 25 -13.24 -9.63 -32.54
C CYS A 25 -13.29 -10.61 -31.37
N TYR A 26 -12.32 -11.52 -31.30
CA TYR A 26 -12.13 -12.40 -30.17
C TYR A 26 -11.73 -11.60 -28.91
N LYS A 27 -11.87 -12.24 -27.74
CA LYS A 27 -11.46 -11.64 -26.47
C LYS A 27 -10.03 -11.12 -26.59
N ASN A 28 -9.79 -9.91 -26.09
CA ASN A 28 -8.49 -9.23 -26.11
C ASN A 28 -8.11 -8.59 -27.45
N PHE A 29 -9.03 -8.48 -28.40
CA PHE A 29 -8.84 -7.73 -29.65
C PHE A 29 -9.96 -6.70 -29.87
N THR A 30 -9.61 -5.56 -30.46
CA THR A 30 -10.50 -4.45 -30.77
C THR A 30 -10.07 -3.75 -32.05
N GLY A 31 -10.87 -2.81 -32.52
CA GLY A 31 -10.73 -2.16 -33.83
C GLY A 31 -11.71 -2.70 -34.85
N THR A 32 -11.79 -2.04 -36.00
CA THR A 32 -12.74 -2.40 -37.07
C THR A 32 -12.37 -3.70 -37.76
N ARG A 33 -11.10 -4.10 -37.71
CA ARG A 33 -10.56 -5.34 -38.29
C ARG A 33 -9.81 -6.18 -37.25
N CYS A 34 -10.09 -5.98 -35.96
CA CYS A 34 -9.43 -6.66 -34.85
C CYS A 34 -7.89 -6.49 -34.90
N GLU A 35 -7.46 -5.31 -35.33
CA GLU A 35 -6.06 -4.96 -35.53
C GLU A 35 -5.35 -4.55 -34.24
N ARG A 36 -6.11 -4.14 -33.22
CA ARG A 36 -5.57 -3.75 -31.91
C ARG A 36 -5.80 -4.86 -30.91
N MET A 37 -4.85 -5.05 -30.00
CA MET A 37 -5.14 -5.81 -28.79
C MET A 37 -6.02 -4.94 -27.90
N ALA A 38 -7.22 -5.41 -27.59
CA ALA A 38 -7.95 -4.88 -26.46
C ALA A 38 -7.14 -5.31 -25.24
N GLN A 39 -6.37 -4.40 -24.66
CA GLN A 39 -6.04 -4.55 -23.26
C GLN A 39 -7.39 -4.77 -22.58
N LEU A 40 -7.61 -6.01 -22.09
CA LEU A 40 -8.60 -6.24 -21.07
C LEU A 40 -8.49 -5.06 -20.10
N PRO A 41 -9.57 -4.55 -19.50
CA PRO A 41 -9.41 -4.00 -18.18
C PRO A 41 -8.77 -5.16 -17.40
N GLN A 42 -7.44 -5.10 -17.21
CA GLN A 42 -6.77 -5.88 -16.19
C GLN A 42 -7.56 -5.48 -14.97
N GLY A 43 -8.51 -6.36 -14.57
CA GLY A 43 -9.64 -5.99 -13.75
C GLY A 43 -9.11 -5.07 -12.70
N GLU A 44 -9.56 -3.81 -12.76
CA GLU A 44 -8.93 -2.65 -12.13
C GLU A 44 -8.28 -3.15 -10.85
N VAL A 45 -6.97 -3.41 -10.93
CA VAL A 45 -6.22 -3.66 -9.71
C VAL A 45 -6.33 -2.29 -9.11
N SER A 46 -7.30 -2.13 -8.22
CA SER A 46 -7.19 -1.19 -7.14
C SER A 46 -5.92 -1.62 -6.43
N VAL A 47 -4.80 -1.17 -6.99
CA VAL A 47 -3.70 -0.70 -6.19
C VAL A 47 -4.45 0.25 -5.29
N VAL A 48 -4.81 -0.24 -4.11
CA VAL A 48 -5.18 0.60 -3.00
C VAL A 48 -4.05 1.61 -3.03
N GLU A 49 -4.34 2.81 -3.52
CA GLU A 49 -3.46 3.95 -3.38
C GLU A 49 -3.34 4.03 -1.86
N ILE A 50 -2.30 3.41 -1.32
CA ILE A 50 -2.01 3.50 0.10
C ILE A 50 -1.58 4.94 0.22
N ASP A 51 -2.56 5.81 0.48
CA ASP A 51 -2.36 7.22 0.77
C ASP A 51 -1.12 7.32 1.67
N PRO A 52 -0.02 7.93 1.20
CA PRO A 52 1.24 7.98 1.95
C PRO A 52 1.06 8.69 3.30
N GLY A 53 -0.07 9.38 3.51
CA GLY A 53 -0.46 9.99 4.77
C GLY A 53 -0.59 9.01 5.94
N LEU A 54 -1.08 7.78 5.73
CA LEU A 54 -1.28 6.84 6.84
C LEU A 54 0.07 6.30 7.37
N ARG A 55 1.06 6.13 6.50
CA ARG A 55 2.40 5.66 6.87
C ARG A 55 3.19 6.73 7.62
N VAL A 56 3.10 7.99 7.20
CA VAL A 56 3.77 9.11 7.86
C VAL A 56 3.18 9.37 9.25
N TRP A 57 1.85 9.29 9.39
CA TRP A 57 1.19 9.49 10.67
C TRP A 57 1.61 8.45 11.72
N LEU A 58 1.77 7.19 11.33
CA LEU A 58 2.26 6.12 12.21
C LEU A 58 3.67 6.40 12.75
N ILE A 59 4.59 6.86 11.89
CA ILE A 59 5.97 7.16 12.30
C ILE A 59 5.99 8.33 13.31
N VAL A 60 5.20 9.38 13.06
CA VAL A 60 5.09 10.54 13.97
C VAL A 60 4.56 10.12 15.34
N VAL A 61 3.51 9.28 15.38
CA VAL A 61 2.94 8.77 16.64
C VAL A 61 3.95 7.93 17.40
N VAL A 62 4.67 7.03 16.74
CA VAL A 62 5.70 6.19 17.38
C VAL A 62 6.83 7.05 17.97
N VAL A 63 7.32 8.04 17.22
CA VAL A 63 8.37 8.96 17.72
C VAL A 63 7.88 9.75 18.94
N LEU A 64 6.65 10.25 18.92
CA LEU A 64 6.08 10.99 20.05
C LEU A 64 5.92 10.12 21.30
N ILE A 65 5.46 8.87 21.15
CA ILE A 65 5.37 7.91 22.25
C ILE A 65 6.76 7.63 22.83
N VAL A 66 7.77 7.38 21.99
CA VAL A 66 9.15 7.13 22.45
C VAL A 66 9.70 8.34 23.21
N LEU A 67 9.49 9.56 22.72
CA LEU A 67 9.90 10.78 23.42
C LEU A 67 9.20 10.93 24.77
N LEU A 68 7.89 10.70 24.84
CA LEU A 68 7.15 10.70 26.11
C LEU A 68 7.68 9.64 27.07
N VAL A 69 7.91 8.41 26.61
CA VAL A 69 8.49 7.33 27.41
C VAL A 69 9.87 7.74 27.92
N LEU A 70 10.74 8.32 27.10
CA LEU A 70 12.04 8.82 27.54
C LEU A 70 11.92 9.95 28.57
N LEU A 71 10.94 10.85 28.43
CA LEU A 71 10.67 11.90 29.42
C LEU A 71 10.11 11.32 30.72
N PHE A 72 9.23 10.33 30.66
CA PHE A 72 8.72 9.61 31.83
C PHE A 72 9.83 8.82 32.51
N ILE A 73 10.68 8.14 31.75
CA ILE A 73 11.86 7.45 32.25
C ILE A 73 12.79 8.46 32.95
N ARG A 74 13.06 9.61 32.33
CA ARG A 74 13.85 10.69 32.98
C ARG A 74 13.17 11.22 34.25
N ALA A 75 11.87 11.47 34.22
CA ALA A 75 11.11 11.97 35.38
C ALA A 75 11.02 10.94 36.51
N THR A 76 10.94 9.65 36.17
CA THR A 76 10.95 8.56 37.15
C THR A 76 12.36 8.31 37.68
N TYR A 77 13.41 8.52 36.87
CA TYR A 77 14.80 8.52 37.35
C TYR A 77 15.08 9.69 38.28
N THR A 78 14.64 10.91 37.97
CA THR A 78 14.79 12.06 38.88
C THR A 78 13.94 11.90 40.15
N ALA A 79 12.74 11.32 40.07
CA ALA A 79 11.95 10.97 41.25
C ALA A 79 12.59 9.85 42.08
N ARG A 80 13.34 8.94 41.45
CA ARG A 80 14.10 7.91 42.17
C ARG A 80 15.28 8.48 42.94
N GLU A 81 15.84 9.61 42.51
CA GLU A 81 16.87 10.33 43.26
C GLU A 81 16.27 11.06 44.48
N SER A 82 15.03 11.56 44.41
CA SER A 82 14.33 12.13 45.57
C SER A 82 13.99 11.11 46.66
N PHE A 83 13.91 9.81 46.33
CA PHE A 83 13.64 8.73 47.30
C PHE A 83 14.90 8.02 47.81
N ILE A 84 16.10 8.43 47.36
CA ILE A 84 17.38 7.88 47.83
C ILE A 84 18.28 9.01 48.32
N ALA A 85 17.94 9.57 49.48
CA ALA A 85 18.86 9.77 50.61
C ALA A 85 18.00 9.92 51.87
N PRO A 86 18.22 9.16 52.97
CA PRO A 86 19.51 8.68 53.45
C PRO A 86 19.52 7.18 53.83
N ASN A 87 20.44 6.38 53.27
CA ASN A 87 20.97 5.28 54.08
C ASN A 87 22.07 5.88 54.94
N THR A 88 21.64 6.47 56.06
CA THR A 88 22.43 6.56 57.28
C THR A 88 22.97 5.17 57.57
N LEU A 89 24.24 4.97 57.25
CA LEU A 89 25.02 3.84 57.72
C LEU A 89 25.26 4.08 59.22
N ASN A 90 24.22 3.86 60.02
CA ASN A 90 24.33 3.71 61.46
C ASN A 90 25.01 2.37 61.71
N VAL A 91 26.33 2.40 61.82
CA VAL A 91 27.13 1.32 62.40
C VAL A 91 26.93 1.37 63.91
N PRO A 92 26.33 0.35 64.55
CA PRO A 92 26.25 0.31 65.99
C PRO A 92 27.55 -0.27 66.59
N SER A 93 28.11 0.49 67.53
CA SER A 93 28.77 0.06 68.77
C SER A 93 29.96 -0.92 68.70
N GLY A 94 31.16 -0.40 69.00
CA GLY A 94 32.34 -1.21 69.33
C GLY A 94 33.58 -0.40 69.74
N CYS A 95 33.48 0.46 70.76
CA CYS A 95 34.68 0.94 71.48
C CYS A 95 35.01 -0.06 72.60
N LYS A 96 36.14 -0.76 72.46
CA LYS A 96 36.99 -1.19 73.58
C LYS A 96 38.43 -1.33 73.11
#